data_AF-A0A1V5ZRT8-F1
#
_entry.id   AF-A0A1V5ZRT8-F1
#
_cell.length_a   1.000
_cell.length_b   1.000
_cell.length_c   1.000
_cell.angle_alpha   90.00
_cell.angle_beta   90.00
_cell.angle_gamma   90.00
#
_symmetry.space_group_name_H-M   'P 1'
#
loop_
_entity.id
_entity.type
_entity.pdbx_description
1 polymer ?
#
loop_
_entity_poly.entity_id
_entity_poly.type
_entity_poly.pdbx_seq_one_letter_code
_entity_poly.pdbx_strand_id
1 'polypeptide(L)' 'MGKSFAQTPVVLSKDNIVSMGCATDNISCNLSNKWITNIENDAFVNHIQLQTLDLSFNKLNSLPENIVQLINLQDN' A
#
# COMPACT_ATOMS: atom_id res chain seq x y z
N MET A 1 -25.05 1.09 -7.48
CA MET A 1 -24.69 0.49 -6.17
C MET A 1 -23.18 0.24 -6.18
N GLY A 2 -22.39 1.29 -5.92
CA GLY A 2 -20.96 1.14 -5.73
C GLY A 2 -20.74 0.55 -4.35
N LYS A 3 -20.17 -0.66 -4.27
CA LYS A 3 -19.77 -1.21 -2.98
C LYS A 3 -18.72 -0.28 -2.40
N SER A 4 -19.08 0.44 -1.34
CA SER A 4 -18.10 1.04 -0.45
C SER A 4 -17.42 -0.14 0.22
N PHE A 5 -16.29 -0.58 -0.36
CA PHE A 5 -15.34 -1.37 0.38
C PHE A 5 -14.85 -0.43 1.47
N ALA A 6 -15.28 -0.66 2.70
CA ALA A 6 -14.63 -0.05 3.84
C ALA A 6 -13.14 -0.36 3.66
N GLN A 7 -12.34 0.65 3.30
CA GLN A 7 -10.90 0.55 3.43
C GLN A 7 -10.70 0.11 4.87
N THR A 8 -10.18 -1.10 5.09
CA THR A 8 -9.53 -1.41 6.37
C THR A 8 -8.63 -0.22 6.65
N PRO A 9 -8.81 0.49 7.78
CA PRO A 9 -8.11 1.74 8.00
C PRO A 9 -6.63 1.45 7.82
N VAL A 10 -6.02 2.09 6.82
CA VAL A 10 -4.57 2.16 6.71
C VAL A 10 -4.11 2.54 8.11
N VAL A 11 -3.42 1.64 8.82
CA VAL A 11 -2.94 1.96 10.15
C VAL A 11 -1.75 2.89 9.93
N LEU A 12 -2.08 4.15 9.68
CA LEU A 12 -1.15 5.24 9.54
C LEU A 12 -0.78 5.67 10.96
N SER A 13 0.41 5.33 11.43
CA SER A 13 0.99 6.07 12.56
C SER A 13 1.45 7.41 12.01
N LYS A 14 0.49 8.34 11.91
CA LYS A 14 0.56 9.75 11.50
C LYS A 14 1.23 10.06 10.14
N ASP A 15 2.30 9.38 9.76
CA ASP A 15 3.08 9.58 8.53
C ASP A 15 3.74 8.26 8.04
N ASN A 16 3.43 7.11 8.65
CA ASN A 16 4.04 5.81 8.34
C ASN A 16 2.98 4.74 8.04
N ILE A 17 3.24 3.85 7.09
CA ILE A 17 2.43 2.63 6.92
C ILE A 17 2.95 1.58 7.90
N VAL A 18 2.19 1.30 8.95
CA VAL A 18 2.56 0.39 10.06
C VAL A 18 1.88 -0.97 9.96
N SER A 19 0.82 -1.07 9.15
CA SER A 19 0.11 -2.32 8.90
C SER A 19 -0.77 -2.18 7.67
N MET A 20 -1.00 -3.31 6.98
CA MET A 20 -1.86 -3.51 5.81
C MET A 20 -2.32 -2.21 5.14
N GLY A 21 -1.50 -1.74 4.18
CA GLY A 21 -1.74 -0.47 3.49
C GLY A 21 -3.10 -0.39 2.76
N CYS A 22 -3.64 -1.53 2.36
CA CYS A 22 -4.94 -1.70 1.69
C CYS A 22 -5.58 -3.04 2.07
N ALA A 23 -6.83 -3.27 1.68
CA ALA A 23 -7.44 -4.59 1.77
C ALA A 23 -6.65 -5.62 0.94
N THR A 24 -6.46 -6.84 1.47
CA THR A 24 -5.59 -7.87 0.87
C THR A 24 -6.22 -8.59 -0.33
N ASP A 25 -7.54 -8.43 -0.50
CA ASP A 25 -8.31 -8.89 -1.65
C ASP A 25 -8.33 -7.88 -2.81
N ASN A 26 -7.73 -6.70 -2.65
CA ASN A 26 -7.66 -5.69 -3.70
C ASN A 26 -6.54 -5.96 -4.72
N ILE A 27 -6.89 -5.79 -6.00
CA ILE A 27 -5.94 -5.77 -7.12
C ILE A 27 -5.23 -4.41 -7.20
N SER A 28 -5.88 -3.33 -6.76
CA SER A 28 -5.34 -1.97 -6.82
C SER A 28 -5.37 -1.31 -5.44
N CYS A 29 -4.25 -0.70 -5.06
CA CYS A 29 -4.06 0.02 -3.81
C CYS A 29 -3.59 1.44 -4.12
N ASN A 30 -4.41 2.43 -3.76
CA ASN A 30 -4.08 3.84 -3.91
C ASN A 30 -3.70 4.43 -2.55
N LEU A 31 -2.44 4.78 -2.42
CA LEU A 31 -1.84 5.44 -1.27
C LEU A 31 -1.25 6.80 -1.63
N SER A 32 -1.62 7.37 -2.78
CA SER A 32 -1.07 8.64 -3.23
C SER A 32 -1.53 9.82 -2.38
N ASN A 33 -0.65 10.82 -2.28
CA ASN A 33 -0.89 12.08 -1.56
C ASN A 33 -1.31 11.89 -0.09
N LYS A 34 -0.62 11.01 0.64
CA LYS A 34 -0.87 10.75 2.08
C LYS A 34 0.27 11.18 2.99
N TRP A 35 1.25 11.92 2.44
CA TRP A 35 2.46 12.36 3.16
C TRP A 35 3.23 11.23 3.85
N ILE A 36 3.14 10.01 3.32
CA ILE A 36 3.83 8.87 3.90
C ILE A 36 5.34 9.09 3.79
N THR A 37 6.05 8.98 4.90
CA THR A 37 7.50 9.15 5.01
C THR A 37 8.24 7.82 5.14
N ASN A 38 7.58 6.79 5.68
CA ASN A 38 8.14 5.45 5.82
C ASN A 38 7.09 4.35 5.57
N ILE A 39 7.55 3.20 5.05
CA ILE A 39 6.75 1.98 4.91
C ILE A 39 7.43 0.90 5.75
N GLU A 40 6.71 0.28 6.68
CA GLU A 40 7.24 -0.85 7.43
C GLU A 40 7.43 -2.09 6.55
N ASN A 41 8.38 -2.94 6.94
CA ASN A 41 8.80 -4.09 6.15
C ASN A 41 7.69 -5.13 5.91
N ASP A 42 6.68 -5.19 6.77
CA ASP A 42 5.57 -6.15 6.69
C ASP A 42 4.26 -5.53 6.18
N ALA A 43 4.26 -4.25 5.80
CA ALA A 43 3.09 -3.49 5.37
C ALA A 43 2.29 -4.15 4.23
N PHE A 44 2.96 -4.99 3.43
CA PHE A 44 2.42 -5.62 2.23
C PHE A 44 2.55 -7.16 2.19
N VAL A 45 2.87 -7.80 3.32
CA VAL A 45 3.17 -9.25 3.36
C VAL A 45 2.02 -10.15 2.87
N ASN A 46 0.78 -9.65 2.95
CA ASN A 46 -0.43 -10.40 2.57
C ASN A 46 -1.05 -9.93 1.24
N HIS A 47 -0.42 -9.00 0.53
CA HIS A 47 -0.95 -8.41 -0.71
C HIS A 47 -0.61 -9.23 -1.95
N ILE A 48 -0.83 -10.54 -1.88
CA ILE A 48 -0.44 -11.49 -2.92
C ILE A 48 -1.18 -11.30 -4.25
N GLN A 49 -2.30 -10.56 -4.28
CA GLN A 49 -3.09 -10.32 -5.49
C GLN A 49 -2.88 -8.92 -6.08
N LEU A 50 -2.04 -8.09 -5.45
CA LEU A 50 -1.89 -6.69 -5.81
C LEU A 50 -1.14 -6.55 -7.14
N GLN A 51 -1.76 -5.84 -8.09
CA GLN A 51 -1.22 -5.57 -9.42
C GLN A 51 -0.88 -4.09 -9.62
N THR A 52 -1.56 -3.20 -8.89
CA THR A 52 -1.30 -1.77 -8.96
C THR A 52 -1.13 -1.19 -7.56
N LEU A 53 0.01 -0.54 -7.32
CA LEU A 53 0.31 0.18 -6.09
C LEU A 53 0.71 1.62 -6.43
N ASP A 54 -0.15 2.57 -6.09
CA ASP A 54 0.15 3.98 -6.28
C ASP A 54 0.66 4.60 -4.96
N LEU A 55 1.96 4.91 -4.92
CA LEU A 55 2.63 5.61 -3.82
C LEU A 55 3.01 7.06 -4.19
N SER A 56 2.48 7.59 -5.29
CA SER A 56 2.85 8.93 -5.79
C SER A 56 2.48 10.04 -4.82
N PHE A 57 3.13 11.20 -4.94
CA PHE A 57 2.87 12.37 -4.09
C PHE A 57 3.02 12.12 -2.58
N ASN A 58 3.82 11.14 -2.17
CA ASN A 58 4.25 10.94 -0.78
C ASN A 58 5.62 11.58 -0.50
N LYS A 59 6.13 11.38 0.71
CA LYS A 59 7.42 11.89 1.20
C LYS A 59 8.43 10.77 1.45
N LEU A 60 8.25 9.65 0.72
CA LEU A 60 9.12 8.49 0.80
C LEU A 60 10.51 8.82 0.24
N ASN A 61 11.55 8.51 1.00
CA ASN A 61 12.94 8.61 0.54
C ASN A 61 13.45 7.30 -0.05
N SER A 62 12.83 6.18 0.33
CA SER A 62 13.16 4.83 -0.12
C SER A 62 11.93 3.93 -0.03
N LEU A 63 12.02 2.78 -0.71
CA LEU A 63 11.07 1.67 -0.53
C LEU A 63 11.72 0.60 0.36
N PRO A 64 10.92 -0.14 1.16
CA PRO A 64 11.42 -1.25 1.96
C PRO A 64 11.82 -2.42 1.06
N GLU A 65 12.79 -3.23 1.48
CA GLU A 65 13.27 -4.38 0.70
C GLU A 65 12.15 -5.36 0.36
N ASN A 66 11.24 -5.57 1.30
CA ASN A 66 10.10 -6.48 1.13
C ASN A 66 9.06 -5.99 0.13
N ILE A 67 9.22 -4.83 -0.51
CA ILE A 67 8.37 -4.44 -1.65
C ILE A 67 8.45 -5.47 -2.79
N VAL A 68 9.57 -6.21 -2.88
CA VAL A 68 9.79 -7.26 -3.89
C VAL A 68 8.84 -8.46 -3.77
N GLN A 69 8.16 -8.64 -2.64
CA GLN A 69 7.18 -9.71 -2.46
C GLN A 69 5.88 -9.47 -3.25
N LEU A 70 5.67 -8.24 -3.72
CA LEU A 70 4.56 -7.86 -4.58
C LEU A 70 4.80 -8.36 -6.02
N ILE A 71 4.92 -9.68 -6.17
CA ILE A 71 5.30 -10.35 -7.42
C ILE A 71 4.32 -10.16 -8.58
N ASN A 72 3.10 -9.71 -8.29
CA ASN A 72 2.04 -9.52 -9.27
C ASN A 72 1.91 -8.06 -9.73
N LEU A 73 2.79 -7.16 -9.31
CA LEU A 73 2.81 -5.77 -9.80
C LEU A 73 3.05 -5.74 -11.30
N GLN A 74 2.26 -4.92 -11.98
CA GLN A 74 2.35 -4.72 -13.43
C GLN A 74 2.77 -3.28 -13.72
N ASP A 75 3.73 -3.12 -14.62
CA ASP A 75 3.98 -1.84 -15.27
C ASP A 75 2.83 -1.58 -16.26
N ASN A 76 2.02 -0.55 -15.97
CA ASN A 76 0.95 -0.09 -16.86
C ASN A 76 1.47 0.93 -17.88
#